data_AF-A0AAN7CF68-F1
#
_entry.id   AF-A0AAN7CF68-F1
#
_cell.length_a   1.000
_cell.length_b   1.000
_cell.length_c   1.000
_cell.angle_alpha   90.00
_cell.angle_beta   90.00
_cell.angle_gamma   90.00
#
_symmetry.space_group_name_H-M   'P 1'
#
loop_
_entity.id
_entity.type
_entity.pdbx_description
1 polymer ?
#
loop_
_entity_poly.entity_id
_entity_poly.type
_entity_poly.pdbx_seq_one_letter_code
_entity_poly.pdbx_strand_id
1 'polypeptide(L)'
;MATTVSKNVQLALALPARLRTFLARYPPASILPAGVDPETHKTAYQEETPNPFLPTKHPVTGRWHDPKYSLRRQAELVKMAREHGVEELLPYTPKGTEVRLRKRVELGLRVRGTGVGQQVKGHKHERQMGAKYVCVYRHACLPLADLVLQQNGEEETGHAGDAESYQRMEEGLSSGLSVRLLRGNPANRSCCRSGNGTGQSSRNEPLHLRDTNTAKSSHTMTSTQGPTYYEVLNLSQATLSTHDEATATALVKRAYRRALLNHHPDKTKQSHRHGQQQQQQQQGKTNVSTSFTIDEISAAYATLSRAAQRKAYDRTLQLQRQAQQQRGPTGETPSDFQTGIETVDLDDLAYDDEVDGTAGWYRSCRCGNPRGYHFTEADLEDAADLGELMVGCADCSLWLRVHFAVVDDNGEGEG
;
A
#
# COMPACT_ATOMS: atom_id res chain seq x y z
N MET A 1 -49.70 -21.72 0.41
CA MET A 1 -49.27 -21.85 1.82
C MET A 1 -48.68 -23.23 2.09
N ALA A 2 -49.40 -24.34 1.91
CA ALA A 2 -48.86 -25.68 2.21
C ALA A 2 -47.59 -26.04 1.39
N THR A 3 -47.59 -25.73 0.08
CA THR A 3 -46.44 -26.00 -0.80
C THR A 3 -45.17 -25.21 -0.44
N THR A 4 -45.32 -23.97 0.05
CA THR A 4 -44.19 -23.14 0.50
C THR A 4 -43.64 -23.64 1.83
N VAL A 5 -44.50 -24.10 2.74
CA VAL A 5 -44.08 -24.71 4.01
C VAL A 5 -43.29 -25.99 3.74
N SER A 6 -43.79 -26.90 2.90
CA SER A 6 -43.06 -28.13 2.55
C SER A 6 -41.71 -27.84 1.89
N LYS A 7 -41.62 -26.83 1.02
CA LYS A 7 -40.35 -26.37 0.43
C LYS A 7 -39.36 -25.88 1.49
N ASN A 8 -39.81 -25.06 2.45
CA ASN A 8 -38.95 -24.57 3.51
C ASN A 8 -38.44 -25.70 4.40
N VAL A 9 -39.28 -26.70 4.69
CA VAL A 9 -38.86 -27.91 5.41
C VAL A 9 -37.82 -28.69 4.61
N GLN A 10 -38.01 -28.87 3.29
CA GLN A 10 -37.02 -29.51 2.43
C GLN A 10 -35.69 -28.77 2.41
N LEU A 11 -35.71 -27.43 2.35
CA LEU A 11 -34.51 -26.60 2.44
C LEU A 11 -33.80 -26.78 3.78
N ALA A 12 -34.54 -26.82 4.89
CA ALA A 12 -33.97 -27.07 6.22
C ALA A 12 -33.37 -28.48 6.35
N LEU A 13 -33.99 -29.49 5.74
CA LEU A 13 -33.47 -30.86 5.71
C LEU A 13 -32.23 -31.01 4.82
N ALA A 14 -32.12 -30.18 3.76
CA ALA A 14 -30.98 -30.14 2.86
C ALA A 14 -29.71 -29.52 3.48
N LEU A 15 -29.81 -28.90 4.65
CA LEU A 15 -28.66 -28.39 5.39
C LEU A 15 -27.69 -29.52 5.78
N PRO A 16 -26.38 -29.24 5.90
CA PRO A 16 -25.39 -30.21 6.36
C PRO A 16 -25.78 -30.83 7.71
N ALA A 17 -25.61 -32.15 7.84
CA ALA A 17 -25.99 -32.88 9.06
C ALA A 17 -25.38 -32.27 10.32
N ARG A 18 -24.11 -31.82 10.26
CA ARG A 18 -23.43 -31.16 11.39
C ARG A 18 -24.13 -29.88 11.83
N LEU A 19 -24.60 -29.05 10.89
CA LEU A 19 -25.35 -27.83 11.21
C LEU A 19 -26.74 -28.16 11.77
N ARG A 20 -27.44 -29.14 11.18
CA ARG A 20 -28.74 -29.61 11.69
C ARG A 20 -28.64 -30.12 13.12
N THR A 21 -27.63 -30.93 13.43
CA THR A 21 -27.37 -31.41 14.79
C THR A 21 -27.07 -30.25 15.74
N PHE A 22 -26.32 -29.24 15.30
CA PHE A 22 -26.05 -28.06 16.11
C PHE A 22 -27.33 -27.28 16.44
N LEU A 23 -28.14 -26.95 15.42
CA LEU A 23 -29.38 -26.19 15.58
C LEU A 23 -30.44 -26.97 16.38
N ALA A 24 -30.46 -28.30 16.28
CA ALA A 24 -31.32 -29.15 17.10
C ALA A 24 -30.93 -29.12 18.60
N ARG A 25 -29.63 -29.01 18.90
CA ARG A 25 -29.13 -28.90 20.28
C ARG A 25 -29.25 -27.48 20.83
N TYR A 26 -29.00 -26.47 19.99
CA TYR A 26 -28.97 -25.06 20.34
C TYR A 26 -29.88 -24.25 19.42
N PRO A 27 -31.22 -24.35 19.58
CA PRO A 27 -32.16 -23.57 18.79
C PRO A 27 -32.11 -22.08 19.17
N PRO A 28 -31.91 -21.15 18.21
CA PRO A 28 -32.02 -19.72 18.48
C PRO A 28 -33.49 -19.31 18.71
N ALA A 29 -33.71 -18.17 19.37
CA ALA A 29 -35.05 -17.65 19.64
C ALA A 29 -35.88 -17.43 18.35
N SER A 30 -35.23 -17.14 17.22
CA SER A 30 -35.88 -16.86 15.93
C SER A 30 -36.65 -18.06 15.33
N ILE A 31 -36.33 -19.29 15.74
CA ILE A 31 -36.99 -20.51 15.22
C ILE A 31 -37.98 -21.12 16.21
N LEU A 32 -38.06 -20.57 17.43
CA LEU A 32 -39.03 -21.03 18.42
C LEU A 32 -40.45 -20.63 17.98
N PRO A 33 -41.48 -21.40 18.38
CA PRO A 33 -42.87 -21.06 18.06
C PRO A 33 -43.23 -19.67 18.60
N ALA A 34 -44.03 -18.93 17.85
CA ALA A 34 -44.41 -17.56 18.22
C ALA A 34 -45.16 -17.53 19.56
N GLY A 35 -44.74 -16.64 20.47
CA GLY A 35 -45.34 -16.48 21.80
C GLY A 35 -44.68 -17.31 22.91
N VAL A 36 -43.59 -18.02 22.59
CA VAL A 36 -42.80 -18.75 23.58
C VAL A 36 -41.66 -17.89 24.13
N ASP A 37 -41.55 -17.85 25.45
CA ASP A 37 -40.43 -17.19 26.13
C ASP A 37 -39.13 -18.01 25.93
N PRO A 38 -38.02 -17.36 25.52
CA PRO A 38 -36.74 -18.04 25.26
C PRO A 38 -36.09 -18.58 26.54
N GLU A 39 -36.51 -18.09 27.71
CA GLU A 39 -35.99 -18.51 29.00
C GLU A 39 -36.56 -19.86 29.47
N THR A 40 -37.81 -20.18 29.10
CA THR A 40 -38.51 -21.38 29.55
C THR A 40 -38.34 -22.57 28.60
N HIS A 41 -38.10 -22.30 27.31
CA HIS A 41 -37.91 -23.33 26.28
C HIS A 41 -36.44 -23.57 25.94
N LYS A 42 -35.61 -23.73 26.97
CA LYS A 42 -34.20 -24.10 26.81
C LYS A 42 -34.06 -25.61 26.65
N THR A 43 -33.15 -26.02 25.77
CA THR A 43 -32.74 -27.43 25.72
C THR A 43 -31.81 -27.74 26.91
N ALA A 44 -31.69 -29.01 27.28
CA ALA A 44 -30.72 -29.44 28.31
C ALA A 44 -29.28 -28.93 28.03
N TYR A 45 -28.90 -28.86 26.75
CA TYR A 45 -27.60 -28.33 26.33
C TYR A 45 -27.46 -26.81 26.54
N GLN A 46 -28.56 -26.04 26.38
CA GLN A 46 -28.59 -24.60 26.61
C GLN A 46 -28.61 -24.25 28.10
N GLU A 47 -29.24 -25.09 28.93
CA GLU A 47 -29.22 -24.96 30.39
C GLU A 47 -27.81 -25.14 30.95
N GLU A 48 -27.08 -26.17 30.50
CA GLU A 48 -25.68 -26.37 30.89
C GLU A 48 -24.78 -25.22 30.43
N THR A 49 -25.01 -24.71 29.22
CA THR A 49 -24.13 -23.74 28.59
C THR A 49 -24.94 -22.84 27.65
N PRO A 50 -25.30 -21.62 28.09
CA PRO A 50 -26.12 -20.71 27.28
C PRO A 50 -25.52 -20.39 25.91
N ASN A 51 -24.20 -20.15 25.85
CA ASN A 51 -23.47 -20.01 24.58
C ASN A 51 -22.36 -21.06 24.47
N PRO A 52 -22.48 -22.04 23.55
CA PRO A 52 -21.53 -23.15 23.44
C PRO A 52 -20.17 -22.77 22.82
N PHE A 53 -20.03 -21.53 22.36
CA PHE A 53 -18.82 -21.00 21.72
C PHE A 53 -17.93 -20.18 22.66
N LEU A 54 -18.46 -19.78 23.81
CA LEU A 54 -17.72 -19.04 24.81
C LEU A 54 -17.31 -19.95 25.97
N PRO A 55 -16.14 -19.70 26.59
CA PRO A 55 -15.79 -20.37 27.83
C PRO A 55 -16.75 -19.94 28.94
N THR A 56 -17.17 -20.88 29.78
CA THR A 56 -18.07 -20.62 30.91
C THR A 56 -17.37 -20.89 32.23
N LYS A 57 -17.64 -20.06 33.23
CA LYS A 57 -17.12 -20.26 34.58
C LYS A 57 -18.10 -21.11 35.38
N HIS A 58 -17.66 -22.25 35.90
CA HIS A 58 -18.52 -23.11 36.69
C HIS A 58 -18.79 -22.48 38.07
N PRO A 59 -20.05 -22.43 38.53
CA PRO A 59 -20.42 -21.65 39.72
C PRO A 59 -19.85 -22.23 41.02
N VAL A 60 -19.74 -23.56 41.15
CA VAL A 60 -19.27 -24.21 42.39
C VAL A 60 -17.75 -24.23 42.48
N THR A 61 -17.08 -24.61 41.38
CA THR A 61 -15.62 -24.81 41.37
C THR A 61 -14.85 -23.54 41.02
N GLY A 62 -15.52 -22.52 40.47
CA GLY A 62 -14.92 -21.27 40.03
C GLY A 62 -13.94 -21.40 38.85
N ARG A 63 -13.78 -22.60 38.28
CA ARG A 63 -12.89 -22.86 37.14
C ARG A 63 -13.57 -22.51 35.83
N TRP A 64 -12.79 -22.03 34.87
CA TRP A 64 -13.24 -21.84 33.51
C TRP A 64 -13.23 -23.17 32.77
N HIS A 65 -14.36 -23.51 32.17
CA HIS A 65 -14.46 -24.61 31.23
C HIS A 65 -14.22 -24.09 29.82
N ASP A 66 -13.49 -24.89 29.05
CA ASP A 66 -13.31 -24.64 27.63
C ASP A 66 -14.66 -24.61 26.91
N PRO A 67 -14.78 -23.82 25.83
CA PRO A 67 -16.01 -23.80 25.05
C PRO A 67 -16.29 -25.20 24.48
N LYS A 68 -17.56 -25.64 24.56
CA LYS A 68 -18.00 -26.96 24.07
C LYS A 68 -17.58 -27.20 22.61
N TYR A 69 -17.56 -26.14 21.79
CA TYR A 69 -16.93 -26.13 20.47
C TYR A 69 -15.67 -25.27 20.47
N SER A 70 -14.54 -25.87 20.07
CA SER A 70 -13.26 -25.18 19.92
C SER A 70 -13.29 -24.15 18.78
N LEU A 71 -12.40 -23.15 18.80
CA LEU A 71 -12.33 -22.09 17.77
C LEU A 71 -12.25 -22.62 16.33
N ARG A 72 -11.62 -23.79 16.12
CA ARG A 72 -11.61 -24.49 14.81
C ARG A 72 -13.01 -24.93 14.40
N ARG A 73 -13.72 -25.65 15.30
CA ARG A 73 -15.09 -26.14 15.06
C ARG A 73 -16.08 -24.99 14.92
N GLN A 74 -15.89 -23.89 15.64
CA GLN A 74 -16.66 -22.67 15.47
C GLN A 74 -16.50 -22.11 14.05
N ALA A 75 -15.26 -22.00 13.55
CA ALA A 75 -15.00 -21.54 12.20
C ALA A 75 -15.59 -22.47 11.12
N GLU A 76 -15.56 -23.79 11.33
CA GLU A 76 -16.23 -24.76 10.44
C GLU A 76 -17.75 -24.55 10.39
N LEU A 77 -18.39 -24.38 11.55
CA LEU A 77 -19.84 -24.12 11.62
C LEU A 77 -20.20 -22.79 10.96
N VAL A 78 -19.45 -21.71 11.24
CA VAL A 78 -19.66 -20.41 10.61
C VAL A 78 -19.44 -20.49 9.09
N LYS A 79 -18.43 -21.24 8.62
CA LYS A 79 -18.18 -21.43 7.19
C LYS A 79 -19.36 -22.12 6.51
N MET A 80 -19.83 -23.25 7.04
CA MET A 80 -21.00 -23.96 6.51
C MET A 80 -22.25 -23.07 6.58
N ALA A 81 -22.46 -22.36 7.69
CA ALA A 81 -23.65 -21.53 7.87
C ALA A 81 -23.68 -20.37 6.87
N ARG A 82 -22.53 -19.76 6.58
CA ARG A 82 -22.38 -18.73 5.54
C ARG A 82 -22.66 -19.27 4.15
N GLU A 83 -22.18 -20.47 3.82
CA GLU A 83 -22.44 -21.12 2.51
C GLU A 83 -23.94 -21.40 2.31
N HIS A 84 -24.68 -21.67 3.39
CA HIS A 84 -26.11 -21.94 3.35
C HIS A 84 -27.01 -20.74 3.76
N GLY A 85 -26.44 -19.56 4.01
CA GLY A 85 -27.19 -18.35 4.38
C GLY A 85 -27.88 -18.41 5.75
N VAL A 86 -27.39 -19.24 6.68
CA VAL A 86 -27.95 -19.43 8.03
C VAL A 86 -27.01 -18.94 9.14
N GLU A 87 -26.08 -18.04 8.82
CA GLU A 87 -25.11 -17.51 9.79
C GLU A 87 -25.77 -16.74 10.94
N GLU A 88 -26.85 -16.01 10.67
CA GLU A 88 -27.62 -15.24 11.67
C GLU A 88 -28.29 -16.13 12.73
N LEU A 89 -28.52 -17.41 12.43
CA LEU A 89 -29.11 -18.38 13.37
C LEU A 89 -28.10 -18.89 14.40
N LEU A 90 -26.81 -18.65 14.21
CA LEU A 90 -25.78 -19.06 15.16
C LEU A 90 -25.69 -18.07 16.33
N PRO A 91 -25.43 -18.54 17.57
CA PRO A 91 -25.15 -17.64 18.68
C PRO A 91 -23.85 -16.86 18.44
N TYR A 92 -23.65 -15.79 19.20
CA TYR A 92 -22.47 -14.92 19.07
C TYR A 92 -21.16 -15.72 19.06
N THR A 93 -20.34 -15.49 18.02
CA THR A 93 -19.00 -16.09 17.90
C THR A 93 -17.95 -15.04 17.55
N PRO A 94 -16.70 -15.17 18.05
CA PRO A 94 -15.59 -14.33 17.61
C PRO A 94 -15.17 -14.60 16.15
N LYS A 95 -15.67 -15.68 15.54
CA LYS A 95 -15.34 -16.10 14.17
C LYS A 95 -16.37 -15.66 13.13
N GLY A 96 -17.52 -15.13 13.56
CA GLY A 96 -18.60 -14.65 12.70
C GLY A 96 -18.15 -13.51 11.78
N THR A 97 -18.73 -13.46 10.59
CA THR A 97 -18.41 -12.47 9.54
C THR A 97 -18.71 -11.06 10.02
N GLU A 98 -19.92 -10.81 10.53
CA GLU A 98 -20.34 -9.50 11.05
C GLU A 98 -19.46 -9.04 12.21
N VAL A 99 -19.17 -9.93 13.16
CA VAL A 99 -18.37 -9.61 14.35
C VAL A 99 -16.95 -9.23 13.95
N ARG A 100 -16.35 -9.98 13.00
CA ARG A 100 -15.00 -9.70 12.49
C ARG A 100 -14.94 -8.39 11.70
N LEU A 101 -15.96 -8.11 10.89
CA LEU A 101 -16.07 -6.87 10.14
C LEU A 101 -16.26 -5.68 11.07
N ARG A 102 -17.22 -5.75 12.00
CA ARG A 102 -17.47 -4.73 13.02
C ARG A 102 -16.20 -4.40 13.78
N LYS A 103 -15.51 -5.41 14.31
CA LYS A 103 -14.26 -5.23 15.06
C LYS A 103 -13.16 -4.60 14.21
N ARG A 104 -13.05 -4.96 12.92
CA ARG A 104 -12.04 -4.37 12.01
C ARG A 104 -12.35 -2.91 11.68
N VAL A 105 -13.63 -2.58 11.48
CA VAL A 105 -14.06 -1.20 11.19
C VAL A 105 -13.90 -0.32 12.42
N GLU A 106 -14.32 -0.80 13.59
CA GLU A 106 -14.27 -0.04 14.85
C GLU A 106 -12.84 0.16 15.37
N LEU A 107 -12.03 -0.91 15.40
CA LEU A 107 -10.71 -0.87 16.03
C LEU A 107 -9.56 -0.66 15.05
N GLY A 108 -9.78 -0.88 13.75
CA GLY A 108 -8.74 -0.82 12.73
C GLY A 108 -7.63 -1.86 12.85
N LEU A 109 -6.53 -1.66 12.11
CA LEU A 109 -5.31 -2.44 12.25
C LEU A 109 -4.57 -2.00 13.51
N ARG A 110 -4.18 -2.96 14.37
CA ARG A 110 -3.55 -2.69 15.67
C ARG A 110 -2.21 -3.41 15.85
N VAL A 111 -1.57 -3.79 14.75
CA VAL A 111 -0.22 -4.37 14.77
C VAL A 111 0.76 -3.27 15.20
N ARG A 112 1.79 -3.63 15.98
CA ARG A 112 2.81 -2.67 16.38
C ARG A 112 3.53 -2.09 15.15
N GLY A 113 3.79 -0.78 15.16
CA GLY A 113 4.40 -0.06 14.04
C GLY A 113 3.39 0.45 13.01
N THR A 114 2.63 -0.45 12.39
CA THR A 114 1.70 -0.13 11.28
C THR A 114 0.24 0.08 11.70
N GLY A 115 -0.08 -0.19 12.97
CA GLY A 115 -1.42 0.02 13.51
C GLY A 115 -1.81 1.48 13.60
N VAL A 116 -3.11 1.75 13.62
CA VAL A 116 -3.65 3.11 13.76
C VAL A 116 -3.11 3.74 15.04
N GLY A 117 -2.49 4.91 14.92
CA GLY A 117 -1.86 5.63 16.03
C GLY A 117 -0.54 5.04 16.54
N GLN A 118 0.06 4.07 15.83
CA GLN A 118 1.42 3.59 16.10
C GLN A 118 2.41 4.22 15.13
N GLN A 119 3.68 4.27 15.54
CA GLN A 119 4.80 4.69 14.69
C GLN A 119 5.78 3.53 14.53
N VAL A 120 6.36 3.43 13.33
CA VAL A 120 7.39 2.45 13.01
C VAL A 120 8.69 2.86 13.71
N LYS A 121 9.40 1.89 14.28
CA LYS A 121 10.66 2.11 15.03
C LYS A 121 11.82 2.58 14.13
N GLY A 122 11.74 2.37 12.82
CA GLY A 122 12.82 2.54 11.85
C GLY A 122 13.92 1.48 11.99
N HIS A 123 14.80 1.37 11.01
CA HIS A 123 16.01 0.53 11.10
C HIS A 123 17.10 1.23 11.93
N LYS A 124 18.12 0.48 12.37
CA LYS A 124 19.21 1.06 13.18
C LYS A 124 19.98 2.16 12.43
N HIS A 125 20.26 1.96 11.14
CA HIS A 125 20.99 2.93 10.34
C HIS A 125 20.16 4.22 10.16
N GLU A 126 18.87 4.14 9.83
CA GLU A 126 17.96 5.29 9.67
C GLU A 126 17.95 6.19 10.92
N ARG A 127 17.84 5.58 12.10
CA ARG A 127 17.85 6.32 13.37
C ARG A 127 19.20 6.98 13.67
N GLN A 128 20.30 6.38 13.23
CA GLN A 128 21.66 6.87 13.49
C GLN A 128 22.15 7.85 12.43
N MET A 129 21.54 7.90 11.24
CA MET A 129 21.95 8.81 10.17
C MET A 129 21.97 10.26 10.65
N GLY A 130 20.89 10.74 11.28
CA GLY A 130 20.84 12.11 11.79
C GLY A 130 22.00 12.44 12.76
N ALA A 131 22.31 11.53 13.68
CA ALA A 131 23.43 11.70 14.60
C ALA A 131 24.79 11.63 13.90
N LYS A 132 24.98 10.70 12.96
CA LYS A 132 26.21 10.56 12.18
C LYS A 132 26.46 11.79 11.31
N TYR A 133 25.51 12.20 10.48
CA TYR A 133 25.70 13.35 9.59
C TYR A 133 25.79 14.66 10.36
N VAL A 134 24.94 14.91 11.37
CA VAL A 134 25.01 16.18 12.13
C VAL A 134 26.26 16.25 13.00
N CYS A 135 26.70 15.14 13.60
CA CYS A 135 27.92 15.14 14.42
C CYS A 135 29.17 15.24 13.53
N VAL A 136 29.29 14.43 12.47
CA VAL A 136 30.45 14.44 11.58
C VAL A 136 30.57 15.77 10.83
N TYR A 137 29.49 16.30 10.24
CA TYR A 137 29.57 17.56 9.50
C TYR A 137 29.87 18.75 10.42
N ARG A 138 29.30 18.77 11.63
CA ARG A 138 29.44 19.90 12.55
C ARG A 138 30.70 19.84 13.43
N HIS A 139 31.22 18.65 13.73
CA HIS A 139 32.42 18.47 14.57
C HIS A 139 33.67 18.10 13.78
N ALA A 140 33.57 17.61 12.54
CA ALA A 140 34.73 17.29 11.70
C ALA A 140 34.95 18.32 10.59
N CYS A 141 33.92 18.68 9.80
CA CYS A 141 34.11 19.61 8.68
C CYS A 141 34.31 21.07 9.09
N LEU A 142 33.65 21.55 10.16
CA LEU A 142 33.85 22.92 10.64
C LEU A 142 35.27 23.20 11.19
N PRO A 143 35.87 22.33 12.04
CA PRO A 143 37.25 22.55 12.50
C PRO A 143 38.33 22.11 11.50
N LEU A 144 38.01 21.38 10.43
CA LEU A 144 38.97 21.12 9.34
C LEU A 144 39.43 22.43 8.67
N ALA A 145 38.56 23.45 8.60
CA ALA A 145 38.95 24.77 8.10
C ALA A 145 39.99 25.47 9.00
N ASP A 146 39.90 25.31 10.33
CA ASP A 146 40.88 25.86 11.28
C ASP A 146 42.21 25.06 11.26
N LEU A 147 42.14 23.73 11.09
CA LEU A 147 43.33 22.87 11.01
C LEU A 147 44.14 23.11 9.72
N VAL A 148 43.48 23.34 8.59
CA VAL A 148 44.15 23.67 7.31
C VAL A 148 44.89 25.01 7.40
N LEU A 149 44.40 25.98 8.19
CA LEU A 149 45.11 27.25 8.41
C LEU A 149 46.34 27.10 9.31
N GLN A 150 46.36 26.12 10.22
CA GLN A 150 47.53 25.82 11.07
C GLN A 150 48.67 25.14 10.28
N GLN A 151 48.36 24.22 9.37
CA GLN A 151 49.39 23.55 8.55
C GLN A 151 50.09 24.48 7.55
N ASN A 152 49.47 25.58 7.15
CA ASN A 152 50.13 26.60 6.31
C ASN A 152 51.05 27.54 7.09
N GLY A 153 51.15 27.40 8.43
CA GLY A 153 52.02 28.18 9.30
C GLY A 153 53.16 27.39 9.95
N GLU A 154 53.16 26.06 9.81
CA GLU A 154 54.27 25.18 10.20
C GLU A 154 54.97 24.77 8.90
N GLU A 155 56.11 25.40 8.61
CA GLU A 155 56.96 25.06 7.48
C GLU A 155 57.19 23.53 7.42
N GLU A 156 56.78 22.90 6.31
CA GLU A 156 57.22 21.56 5.93
C GLU A 156 58.74 21.55 5.74
N THR A 157 59.48 21.46 6.84
CA THR A 157 60.92 21.20 6.84
C THR A 157 61.15 19.70 6.68
N GLY A 158 60.80 19.19 5.49
CA GLY A 158 60.86 17.77 5.16
C GLY A 158 61.28 17.54 3.71
N HIS A 159 62.59 17.69 3.44
CA HIS A 159 63.33 17.12 2.29
C HIS A 159 62.80 17.46 0.88
N ALA A 160 63.24 18.59 0.34
CA ALA A 160 63.31 18.81 -1.11
C ALA A 160 64.77 18.71 -1.57
N GLY A 161 65.16 17.52 -2.01
CA GLY A 161 66.36 17.30 -2.82
C GLY A 161 65.95 17.15 -4.28
N ASP A 162 66.59 17.93 -5.14
CA ASP A 162 66.79 17.71 -6.58
C ASP A 162 65.64 18.03 -7.54
N ALA A 163 65.62 19.28 -8.00
CA ALA A 163 65.30 19.61 -9.40
C ALA A 163 65.94 20.96 -9.79
N GLU A 164 67.11 20.90 -10.44
CA GLU A 164 67.80 22.06 -11.00
C GLU A 164 67.12 22.62 -12.26
N SER A 165 67.07 23.95 -12.28
CA SER A 165 67.28 24.86 -13.42
C SER A 165 66.26 24.92 -14.57
N TYR A 166 65.54 26.05 -14.65
CA TYR A 166 65.53 26.91 -15.85
C TYR A 166 65.24 28.36 -15.42
N GLN A 167 66.24 29.22 -15.53
CA GLN A 167 66.13 30.68 -15.35
C GLN A 167 65.42 31.30 -16.56
N ARG A 168 64.62 32.36 -16.35
CA ARG A 168 65.01 33.77 -16.62
C ARG A 168 63.83 34.73 -16.93
N MET A 169 63.77 35.82 -16.12
CA MET A 169 63.36 37.22 -16.43
C MET A 169 61.84 37.56 -16.58
N GLU A 170 61.25 38.65 -16.05
CA GLU A 170 61.66 39.94 -15.41
C GLU A 170 60.57 40.38 -14.39
N GLU A 171 60.93 40.84 -13.18
CA GLU A 171 60.93 42.23 -12.66
C GLU A 171 59.57 42.94 -12.47
N GLY A 172 59.34 43.43 -11.23
CA GLY A 172 58.70 44.74 -11.02
C GLY A 172 57.61 44.88 -9.95
N LEU A 173 58.01 45.42 -8.79
CA LEU A 173 57.25 46.34 -7.91
C LEU A 173 56.07 45.73 -7.11
N SER A 174 55.69 46.13 -5.88
CA SER A 174 56.21 46.89 -4.74
C SER A 174 54.98 47.08 -3.81
N SER A 175 55.17 47.11 -2.48
CA SER A 175 54.22 47.55 -1.44
C SER A 175 52.95 46.68 -1.24
N GLY A 176 52.60 46.15 -0.05
CA GLY A 176 52.90 46.54 1.31
C GLY A 176 51.66 47.13 1.97
N LEU A 177 50.75 46.31 2.50
CA LEU A 177 49.70 46.76 3.43
C LEU A 177 49.35 45.68 4.47
N SER A 178 49.66 46.03 5.72
CA SER A 178 49.21 45.43 6.98
C SER A 178 47.72 45.78 7.22
N VAL A 179 46.97 44.92 7.94
CA VAL A 179 46.19 45.29 9.14
C VAL A 179 45.25 44.17 9.65
N ARG A 180 45.52 43.77 10.91
CA ARG A 180 44.65 43.41 12.06
C ARG A 180 43.63 42.26 12.00
N LEU A 181 44.02 41.20 12.72
CA LEU A 181 43.19 40.27 13.48
C LEU A 181 42.24 40.97 14.47
N LEU A 182 40.97 40.55 14.50
CA LEU A 182 40.08 40.68 15.68
C LEU A 182 39.68 39.29 16.17
N ARG A 183 40.00 39.04 17.44
CA ARG A 183 39.71 37.83 18.22
C ARG A 183 38.21 37.68 18.47
N GLY A 184 37.65 36.51 18.15
CA GLY A 184 36.35 36.03 18.62
C GLY A 184 36.54 34.93 19.66
N ASN A 185 35.96 35.13 20.84
CA ASN A 185 36.11 34.35 22.08
C ASN A 185 35.28 33.03 22.03
N PRO A 186 35.79 31.87 22.50
CA PRO A 186 35.07 30.60 22.45
C PRO A 186 34.28 30.32 23.74
N ALA A 187 32.97 30.13 23.62
CA ALA A 187 32.14 29.56 24.69
C ALA A 187 30.96 28.80 24.10
N ASN A 188 31.08 27.47 23.95
CA ASN A 188 30.32 26.49 24.72
C ASN A 188 30.56 25.08 24.16
N ARG A 189 31.44 24.33 24.83
CA ARG A 189 31.41 22.87 24.87
C ARG A 189 30.68 22.48 26.14
N SER A 190 29.69 21.59 26.06
CA SER A 190 29.51 20.49 27.02
C SER A 190 28.30 19.64 26.66
N CYS A 191 28.56 18.37 26.41
CA CYS A 191 27.60 17.30 26.31
C CYS A 191 27.26 16.72 27.69
N CYS A 192 26.08 16.09 27.75
CA CYS A 192 25.67 14.94 28.58
C CYS A 192 26.00 14.91 30.09
N ARG A 193 24.93 14.86 30.90
CA ARG A 193 24.89 13.99 32.09
C ARG A 193 23.46 13.60 32.50
N SER A 194 23.30 12.32 32.78
CA SER A 194 22.11 11.65 33.31
C SER A 194 21.74 12.10 34.73
N GLY A 195 20.45 11.96 35.08
CA GLY A 195 19.98 11.98 36.46
C GLY A 195 18.51 11.54 36.57
N ASN A 196 18.28 10.37 37.19
CA ASN A 196 16.98 9.89 37.64
C ASN A 196 16.43 10.78 38.77
N GLY A 197 15.11 10.93 38.86
CA GLY A 197 14.44 11.56 40.00
C GLY A 197 12.92 11.44 39.94
N THR A 198 12.39 10.64 40.86
CA THR A 198 10.98 10.38 41.18
C THR A 198 10.20 11.63 41.64
N GLY A 199 8.90 11.72 41.38
CA GLY A 199 8.00 12.70 42.02
C GLY A 199 6.55 12.58 41.57
N GLN A 200 5.62 12.60 42.53
CA GLN A 200 4.24 12.16 42.43
C GLN A 200 3.23 13.30 42.15
N SER A 201 2.03 12.90 41.68
CA SER A 201 0.71 13.37 42.10
C SER A 201 0.08 14.69 41.60
N SER A 202 -1.15 14.50 41.08
CA SER A 202 -2.39 15.26 41.40
C SER A 202 -2.92 16.35 40.44
N ARG A 203 -3.99 15.95 39.73
CA ARG A 203 -5.36 16.53 39.66
C ARG A 203 -5.68 17.90 39.02
N ASN A 204 -6.77 17.83 38.22
CA ASN A 204 -7.84 18.80 37.90
C ASN A 204 -7.52 19.83 36.78
N GLU A 205 -8.16 19.82 35.59
CA GLU A 205 -9.57 19.96 35.11
C GLU A 205 -9.57 21.16 34.12
N PRO A 206 -10.60 21.41 33.27
CA PRO A 206 -10.48 21.38 31.83
C PRO A 206 -10.74 22.75 31.20
N LEU A 207 -10.23 22.99 29.99
CA LEU A 207 -10.69 24.10 29.18
C LEU A 207 -11.09 23.62 27.77
N HIS A 208 -12.40 23.70 27.55
CA HIS A 208 -13.07 23.75 26.27
C HIS A 208 -12.37 24.71 25.30
N LEU A 209 -12.06 24.26 24.07
CA LEU A 209 -12.16 25.11 22.88
C LEU A 209 -12.21 24.30 21.56
N ARG A 210 -13.44 24.16 21.05
CA ARG A 210 -13.91 24.24 19.66
C ARG A 210 -13.13 23.57 18.52
N ASP A 211 -13.77 22.50 18.07
CA ASP A 211 -13.87 21.90 16.74
C ASP A 211 -13.46 22.76 15.53
N THR A 212 -12.53 22.23 14.73
CA THR A 212 -12.58 22.35 13.27
C THR A 212 -12.39 20.97 12.63
N ASN A 213 -13.51 20.37 12.22
CA ASN A 213 -13.59 19.13 11.46
C ASN A 213 -12.93 19.29 10.09
N THR A 214 -11.78 18.64 9.87
CA THR A 214 -11.24 18.38 8.53
C THR A 214 -11.33 16.89 8.24
N ALA A 215 -12.49 16.46 7.74
CA ALA A 215 -12.72 15.10 7.27
C ALA A 215 -11.86 14.83 6.01
N LYS A 216 -10.78 14.06 6.18
CA LYS A 216 -10.04 13.48 5.06
C LYS A 216 -10.83 12.26 4.54
N SER A 217 -11.45 12.47 3.39
CA SER A 217 -12.14 11.44 2.59
C SER A 217 -11.16 10.37 2.13
N SER A 218 -11.26 9.17 2.70
CA SER A 218 -10.58 7.95 2.30
C SER A 218 -11.22 7.39 1.02
N HIS A 219 -10.64 7.70 -0.14
CA HIS A 219 -11.00 7.04 -1.39
C HIS A 219 -10.44 5.62 -1.42
N THR A 220 -11.34 4.64 -1.34
CA THR A 220 -11.11 3.23 -1.62
C THR A 220 -10.74 3.04 -3.09
N MET A 221 -9.58 2.44 -3.35
CA MET A 221 -9.16 1.95 -4.68
C MET A 221 -9.98 0.70 -5.03
N THR A 222 -11.20 0.90 -5.55
CA THR A 222 -11.98 -0.15 -6.20
C THR A 222 -11.54 -0.25 -7.65
N SER A 223 -10.80 -1.31 -7.98
CA SER A 223 -10.64 -1.77 -9.36
C SER A 223 -11.99 -2.29 -9.83
N THR A 224 -12.72 -1.46 -10.59
CA THR A 224 -13.98 -1.87 -11.23
C THR A 224 -13.83 -1.70 -12.73
N GLN A 225 -14.09 -2.78 -13.48
CA GLN A 225 -14.39 -2.75 -14.92
C GLN A 225 -15.78 -2.11 -15.16
N GLY A 226 -16.10 -1.06 -14.43
CA GLY A 226 -17.37 -0.36 -14.47
C GLY A 226 -17.33 0.84 -15.43
N PRO A 227 -18.50 1.36 -15.80
CA PRO A 227 -18.63 2.56 -16.62
C PRO A 227 -17.92 3.74 -15.94
N THR A 228 -17.20 4.55 -16.72
CA THR A 228 -16.48 5.72 -16.18
C THR A 228 -17.46 6.78 -15.67
N TYR A 229 -17.08 7.65 -14.73
CA TYR A 229 -17.97 8.72 -14.26
C TYR A 229 -18.39 9.70 -15.37
N TYR A 230 -17.54 9.83 -16.39
CA TYR A 230 -17.84 10.56 -17.62
C TYR A 230 -18.96 9.90 -18.43
N GLU A 231 -18.94 8.57 -18.52
CA GLU A 231 -19.97 7.77 -19.18
C GLU A 231 -21.30 7.79 -18.43
N VAL A 232 -21.28 7.69 -17.10
CA VAL A 232 -22.49 7.76 -16.25
C VAL A 232 -23.26 9.07 -16.43
N LEU A 233 -22.58 10.21 -16.58
CA LEU A 233 -23.21 11.51 -16.82
C LEU A 233 -23.37 11.86 -18.31
N ASN A 234 -22.91 10.99 -19.22
CA ASN A 234 -22.84 11.24 -20.66
C ASN A 234 -22.15 12.58 -20.99
N LEU A 235 -20.95 12.78 -20.43
CA LEU A 235 -20.06 13.92 -20.67
C LEU A 235 -18.70 13.41 -21.16
N SER A 236 -18.02 14.15 -22.04
CA SER A 236 -16.67 13.80 -22.47
C SER A 236 -15.63 14.55 -21.65
N GLN A 237 -14.50 13.89 -21.35
CA GLN A 237 -13.40 14.49 -20.59
C GLN A 237 -12.88 15.78 -21.26
N ALA A 238 -12.80 15.80 -22.59
CA ALA A 238 -12.38 16.95 -23.38
C ALA A 238 -13.29 18.18 -23.19
N THR A 239 -14.62 18.00 -23.13
CA THR A 239 -15.56 19.13 -22.92
C THR A 239 -15.39 19.78 -21.56
N LEU A 240 -14.96 19.04 -20.54
CA LEU A 240 -14.82 19.58 -19.19
C LEU A 240 -13.44 20.20 -18.92
N SER A 241 -12.42 19.87 -19.73
CA SER A 241 -11.07 20.45 -19.64
C SER A 241 -10.92 21.80 -20.35
N THR A 242 -11.75 22.09 -21.35
CA THR A 242 -11.66 23.33 -22.16
C THR A 242 -12.39 24.53 -21.57
N HIS A 243 -13.24 24.30 -20.57
CA HIS A 243 -14.16 25.29 -20.01
C HIS A 243 -13.74 25.72 -18.60
N ASP A 244 -13.98 26.99 -18.26
CA ASP A 244 -13.74 27.54 -16.93
C ASP A 244 -14.51 26.77 -15.86
N GLU A 245 -13.97 26.71 -14.63
CA GLU A 245 -14.53 25.92 -13.53
C GLU A 245 -16.03 26.20 -13.28
N ALA A 246 -16.44 27.47 -13.31
CA ALA A 246 -17.84 27.86 -13.14
C ALA A 246 -18.77 27.32 -14.25
N THR A 247 -18.29 27.30 -15.49
CA THR A 247 -19.06 26.78 -16.63
C THR A 247 -19.08 25.24 -16.64
N ALA A 248 -17.96 24.61 -16.28
CA ALA A 248 -17.87 23.16 -16.14
C ALA A 248 -18.80 22.62 -15.04
N THR A 249 -18.86 23.28 -13.88
CA THR A 249 -19.79 22.89 -12.79
C THR A 249 -21.26 23.05 -13.20
N ALA A 250 -21.60 24.10 -13.95
CA ALA A 250 -22.95 24.29 -14.50
C ALA A 250 -23.34 23.18 -15.50
N LEU A 251 -22.41 22.78 -16.38
CA LEU A 251 -22.59 21.67 -17.31
C LEU A 251 -22.79 20.34 -16.58
N VAL A 252 -21.95 20.05 -15.58
CA VAL A 252 -22.07 18.85 -14.73
C VAL A 252 -23.41 18.83 -13.98
N LYS A 253 -23.87 19.98 -13.45
CA LYS A 253 -25.17 20.11 -12.77
C LYS A 253 -26.36 19.94 -13.72
N ARG A 254 -26.23 20.35 -14.99
CA ARG A 254 -27.25 20.10 -16.02
C ARG A 254 -27.29 18.62 -16.41
N ALA A 255 -26.13 17.99 -16.57
CA ALA A 255 -26.01 16.58 -16.89
C ALA A 255 -26.57 15.68 -15.77
N TYR A 256 -26.28 16.01 -14.51
CA TYR A 256 -26.82 15.33 -13.32
C TYR A 256 -28.36 15.34 -13.30
N ARG A 257 -28.97 16.51 -13.52
CA ARG A 257 -30.43 16.63 -13.59
C ARG A 257 -31.02 15.81 -14.73
N ARG A 258 -30.39 15.80 -15.90
CA ARG A 258 -30.79 14.97 -17.04
C ARG A 258 -30.68 13.47 -16.73
N ALA A 259 -29.58 13.04 -16.10
CA ALA A 259 -29.35 11.64 -15.73
C ALA A 259 -30.39 11.13 -14.73
N LEU A 260 -30.71 11.91 -13.68
CA LEU A 260 -31.76 11.56 -12.73
C LEU A 260 -33.14 11.41 -13.38
N LEU A 261 -33.49 12.27 -14.33
CA LEU A 261 -34.78 12.22 -15.03
C LEU A 261 -34.90 11.03 -16.01
N ASN A 262 -33.77 10.50 -16.48
CA ASN A 262 -33.71 9.36 -17.38
C ASN A 262 -33.63 8.03 -16.62
N HIS A 263 -32.92 8.00 -15.48
CA HIS A 263 -32.67 6.80 -14.69
C HIS A 263 -33.54 6.71 -13.42
N HIS A 264 -34.61 7.51 -13.34
CA HIS A 264 -35.53 7.46 -12.22
C HIS A 264 -36.23 6.08 -12.12
N PRO A 265 -36.29 5.45 -10.94
CA PRO A 265 -36.84 4.10 -10.75
C PRO A 265 -38.35 3.99 -11.03
N ASP A 266 -39.05 5.12 -11.16
CA ASP A 266 -40.47 5.18 -11.52
C ASP A 266 -40.69 5.00 -13.04
N LYS A 267 -39.73 5.44 -13.87
CA LYS A 267 -39.77 5.28 -15.34
C LYS A 267 -39.42 3.87 -15.79
N THR A 268 -38.45 3.22 -15.12
CA THR A 268 -38.10 1.81 -15.39
C THR A 268 -39.23 0.85 -15.01
N LYS A 269 -40.07 1.20 -14.03
CA LYS A 269 -41.29 0.45 -13.69
C LYS A 269 -42.42 0.61 -14.71
N GLN A 270 -42.51 1.74 -15.42
CA GLN A 270 -43.50 1.96 -16.47
C GLN A 270 -43.16 1.23 -17.78
N SER A 271 -41.88 1.10 -18.14
CA SER A 271 -41.44 0.34 -19.33
C SER A 271 -41.72 -1.17 -19.28
N HIS A 272 -41.90 -1.77 -18.09
CA HIS A 272 -42.27 -3.18 -17.98
C HIS A 272 -43.78 -3.45 -18.16
N ARG A 273 -44.63 -2.41 -18.25
CA ARG A 273 -46.10 -2.56 -18.37
C ARG A 273 -46.70 -2.21 -19.73
N HIS A 274 -45.96 -1.64 -20.67
CA HIS A 274 -46.45 -1.25 -21.99
C HIS A 274 -45.43 -1.60 -23.08
N GLY A 275 -45.30 -2.90 -23.36
CA GLY A 275 -44.35 -3.45 -24.33
C GLY A 275 -45.00 -4.38 -25.35
N GLN A 276 -46.13 -4.00 -25.93
CA GLN A 276 -46.59 -4.53 -27.22
C GLN A 276 -47.02 -3.36 -28.11
N GLN A 277 -46.38 -3.30 -29.29
CA GLN A 277 -46.74 -2.61 -30.53
C GLN A 277 -46.19 -1.19 -30.82
N GLN A 278 -45.34 -1.16 -31.88
CA GLN A 278 -45.12 -0.11 -32.91
C GLN A 278 -44.41 1.18 -32.47
N GLN A 279 -43.53 1.87 -33.22
CA GLN A 279 -42.85 1.79 -34.53
C GLN A 279 -41.64 2.76 -34.41
N GLN A 280 -40.41 2.39 -34.80
CA GLN A 280 -39.71 2.78 -36.04
C GLN A 280 -39.36 4.29 -36.26
N GLN A 281 -38.06 4.51 -36.50
CA GLN A 281 -37.36 5.59 -37.26
C GLN A 281 -36.58 6.67 -36.49
N GLN A 282 -35.26 6.46 -36.28
CA GLN A 282 -34.15 7.13 -37.01
C GLN A 282 -32.78 6.85 -36.33
N GLN A 283 -31.75 6.69 -37.18
CA GLN A 283 -30.38 6.22 -36.92
C GLN A 283 -29.52 7.31 -36.24
N GLY A 284 -28.46 7.04 -35.45
CA GLY A 284 -27.79 5.78 -35.15
C GLY A 284 -26.69 5.89 -34.06
N LYS A 285 -25.98 4.76 -33.92
CA LYS A 285 -24.78 4.44 -33.11
C LYS A 285 -24.99 4.18 -31.59
N THR A 286 -24.95 2.87 -31.28
CA THR A 286 -24.67 2.19 -30.00
C THR A 286 -25.46 2.66 -28.77
N ASN A 287 -26.70 2.19 -28.64
CA ASN A 287 -27.43 2.31 -27.38
C ASN A 287 -27.43 0.95 -26.67
N VAL A 288 -26.35 0.65 -25.95
CA VAL A 288 -26.45 -0.25 -24.80
C VAL A 288 -27.27 0.55 -23.79
N SER A 289 -28.48 0.09 -23.45
CA SER A 289 -29.30 0.73 -22.43
C SER A 289 -28.67 0.48 -21.06
N THR A 290 -27.61 1.22 -20.73
CA THR A 290 -26.95 1.20 -19.43
C THR A 290 -27.83 1.95 -18.44
N SER A 291 -28.70 1.23 -17.74
CA SER A 291 -29.46 1.81 -16.63
C SER A 291 -28.52 2.00 -15.44
N PHE A 292 -28.04 3.22 -15.22
CA PHE A 292 -27.25 3.56 -14.04
C PHE A 292 -28.13 3.72 -12.80
N THR A 293 -27.63 3.35 -11.63
CA THR A 293 -28.31 3.55 -10.36
C THR A 293 -28.20 5.01 -9.89
N ILE A 294 -29.13 5.45 -9.04
CA ILE A 294 -29.09 6.82 -8.47
C ILE A 294 -27.79 7.04 -7.68
N ASP A 295 -27.31 6.01 -6.98
CA ASP A 295 -26.08 6.09 -6.18
C ASP A 295 -24.85 6.33 -7.06
N GLU A 296 -24.74 5.65 -8.21
CA GLU A 296 -23.66 5.86 -9.19
C GLU A 296 -23.70 7.26 -9.81
N ILE A 297 -24.89 7.76 -10.14
CA ILE A 297 -25.09 9.12 -10.69
C ILE A 297 -24.70 10.18 -9.65
N SER A 298 -25.06 9.95 -8.38
CA SER A 298 -24.72 10.87 -7.28
C SER A 298 -23.22 10.90 -6.99
N ALA A 299 -22.55 9.75 -7.03
CA ALA A 299 -21.11 9.64 -6.87
C ALA A 299 -20.37 10.34 -8.02
N ALA A 300 -20.79 10.12 -9.27
CA ALA A 300 -20.21 10.79 -10.44
C ALA A 300 -20.34 12.32 -10.35
N TYR A 301 -21.49 12.84 -9.91
CA TYR A 301 -21.68 14.28 -9.71
C TYR A 301 -20.81 14.83 -8.58
N ALA A 302 -20.71 14.12 -7.45
CA ALA A 302 -19.87 14.55 -6.33
C ALA A 302 -18.39 14.69 -6.72
N THR A 303 -17.88 13.77 -7.53
CA THR A 303 -16.48 13.77 -7.98
C THR A 303 -16.22 14.76 -9.12
N LEU A 304 -17.11 14.85 -10.12
CA LEU A 304 -16.91 15.71 -11.29
C LEU A 304 -17.27 17.19 -11.06
N SER A 305 -18.01 17.51 -9.99
CA SER A 305 -18.40 18.88 -9.67
C SER A 305 -17.29 19.74 -9.05
N ARG A 306 -16.25 19.16 -8.44
CA ARG A 306 -15.12 19.90 -7.87
C ARG A 306 -13.87 19.73 -8.74
N ALA A 307 -13.20 20.83 -9.13
CA ALA A 307 -12.04 20.77 -10.01
C ALA A 307 -10.89 19.91 -9.45
N ALA A 308 -10.65 19.98 -8.13
CA ALA A 308 -9.62 19.17 -7.46
C ALA A 308 -9.94 17.67 -7.48
N GLN A 309 -11.20 17.29 -7.23
CA GLN A 309 -11.63 15.88 -7.23
C GLN A 309 -11.67 15.31 -8.65
N ARG A 310 -12.09 16.12 -9.63
CA ARG A 310 -12.03 15.80 -11.07
C ARG A 310 -10.59 15.53 -11.51
N LYS A 311 -9.65 16.42 -11.19
CA LYS A 311 -8.23 16.26 -11.54
C LYS A 311 -7.60 15.01 -10.90
N ALA A 312 -7.96 14.72 -9.65
CA ALA A 312 -7.52 13.50 -8.98
C ALA A 312 -8.07 12.25 -9.69
N TYR A 313 -9.36 12.25 -10.05
CA TYR A 313 -10.00 11.17 -10.80
C TYR A 313 -9.37 10.99 -12.19
N ASP A 314 -9.08 12.08 -12.92
CA ASP A 314 -8.40 12.05 -14.22
C ASP A 314 -7.03 11.38 -14.13
N ARG A 315 -6.25 11.70 -13.08
CA ARG A 315 -4.96 11.06 -12.82
C ARG A 315 -5.11 9.55 -12.58
N THR A 316 -6.13 9.14 -11.83
CA THR A 316 -6.39 7.71 -11.60
C THR A 316 -6.79 6.98 -12.88
N LEU A 317 -7.61 7.60 -13.75
CA LEU A 317 -8.02 7.02 -15.02
C LEU A 317 -6.84 6.88 -15.99
N GLN A 318 -5.90 7.84 -15.97
CA GLN A 318 -4.67 7.79 -16.77
C GLN A 318 -3.76 6.64 -16.32
N LEU A 319 -3.55 6.47 -15.01
CA LEU A 319 -2.77 5.36 -14.46
C LEU A 319 -3.43 4.00 -14.75
N GLN A 320 -4.76 3.92 -14.68
CA GLN A 320 -5.49 2.69 -14.99
C GLN A 320 -5.43 2.34 -16.47
N ARG A 321 -5.50 3.33 -17.37
CA ARG A 321 -5.34 3.13 -18.82
C ARG A 321 -3.92 2.68 -19.17
N GLN A 322 -2.90 3.24 -18.51
CA GLN A 322 -1.51 2.79 -18.64
C GLN A 322 -1.35 1.35 -18.16
N ALA A 323 -1.92 0.99 -17.01
CA ALA A 323 -1.90 -0.39 -16.50
C ALA A 323 -2.68 -1.39 -17.39
N GLN A 324 -3.75 -0.96 -18.07
CA GLN A 324 -4.49 -1.79 -19.02
C GLN A 324 -3.75 -1.99 -20.35
N GLN A 325 -3.02 -0.99 -20.83
CA GLN A 325 -2.17 -1.12 -22.03
C GLN A 325 -0.98 -2.06 -21.83
N GLN A 326 -0.61 -2.35 -20.57
CA GLN A 326 0.44 -3.29 -20.18
C GLN A 326 -0.03 -4.76 -20.12
N ARG A 327 -1.33 -5.05 -20.28
CA ARG A 327 -1.82 -6.43 -20.41
C ARG A 327 -1.99 -6.79 -21.89
N GLY A 328 -0.89 -7.24 -22.50
CA GLY A 328 -0.96 -8.06 -23.71
C GLY A 328 -1.67 -9.40 -23.43
N PRO A 329 -2.15 -10.10 -24.46
CA PRO A 329 -2.89 -11.37 -24.32
C PRO A 329 -2.00 -12.55 -23.90
N THR A 330 -0.67 -12.41 -23.91
CA THR A 330 0.30 -13.43 -23.55
C THR A 330 0.98 -13.04 -22.25
N GLY A 331 0.81 -13.85 -21.21
CA GLY A 331 1.30 -13.61 -19.85
C GLY A 331 2.79 -13.80 -19.70
N GLU A 332 3.59 -12.96 -20.34
CA GLU A 332 5.02 -12.82 -20.07
C GLU A 332 5.28 -11.63 -19.15
N THR A 333 6.31 -11.79 -18.31
CA THR A 333 6.69 -10.96 -17.17
C THR A 333 6.97 -9.50 -17.55
N PRO A 334 6.83 -8.55 -16.59
CA PRO A 334 6.78 -7.13 -16.91
C PRO A 334 8.18 -6.59 -17.22
N SER A 335 8.45 -6.27 -18.49
CA SER A 335 9.54 -5.34 -18.78
C SER A 335 9.10 -3.96 -18.30
N ASP A 336 9.70 -3.58 -17.19
CA ASP A 336 9.56 -2.34 -16.47
C ASP A 336 9.57 -1.12 -17.39
N PHE A 337 8.94 -0.05 -16.91
CA PHE A 337 8.90 1.25 -17.54
C PHE A 337 10.30 1.63 -18.04
N GLN A 338 10.37 2.10 -19.30
CA GLN A 338 11.55 2.37 -20.13
C GLN A 338 12.46 3.48 -19.56
N THR A 339 12.97 3.27 -18.35
CA THR A 339 14.24 3.82 -17.90
C THR A 339 15.30 2.97 -18.61
N GLY A 340 16.36 3.58 -19.15
CA GLY A 340 17.36 2.88 -19.97
C GLY A 340 18.23 1.85 -19.22
N ILE A 341 17.67 1.17 -18.21
CA ILE A 341 18.29 0.18 -17.35
C ILE A 341 17.50 -1.13 -17.48
N GLU A 342 18.09 -2.14 -18.11
CA GLU A 342 17.53 -3.50 -18.22
C GLU A 342 18.05 -4.36 -17.06
N THR A 343 17.20 -5.18 -16.41
CA THR A 343 17.62 -6.06 -15.31
C THR A 343 17.58 -7.52 -15.78
N VAL A 344 18.67 -8.27 -15.57
CA VAL A 344 18.86 -9.65 -16.05
C VAL A 344 19.60 -10.47 -14.97
N ASP A 345 19.30 -11.76 -14.87
CA ASP A 345 20.00 -12.69 -13.96
C ASP A 345 21.26 -13.27 -14.65
N LEU A 346 22.31 -13.58 -13.89
CA LEU A 346 23.57 -14.10 -14.44
C LEU A 346 23.38 -15.41 -15.24
N ASP A 347 22.43 -16.26 -14.84
CA ASP A 347 22.12 -17.53 -15.51
C ASP A 347 21.53 -17.35 -16.93
N ASP A 348 21.00 -16.17 -17.24
CA ASP A 348 20.40 -15.86 -18.56
C ASP A 348 21.43 -15.27 -19.55
N LEU A 349 22.68 -15.07 -19.13
CA LEU A 349 23.75 -14.45 -19.92
C LEU A 349 24.61 -15.50 -20.64
N ALA A 350 25.00 -15.19 -21.88
CA ALA A 350 25.89 -16.06 -22.64
C ALA A 350 27.31 -15.92 -22.12
N TYR A 351 27.97 -17.05 -21.87
CA TYR A 351 29.35 -17.13 -21.41
C TYR A 351 30.23 -17.66 -22.55
N ASP A 352 31.38 -17.00 -22.79
CA ASP A 352 32.35 -17.38 -23.83
C ASP A 352 33.62 -17.93 -23.16
N ASP A 353 33.93 -19.20 -23.42
CA ASP A 353 35.01 -19.95 -22.77
C ASP A 353 36.33 -19.99 -23.57
N GLU A 354 36.42 -19.39 -24.77
CA GLU A 354 37.45 -19.78 -25.74
C GLU A 354 38.31 -18.65 -26.37
N VAL A 355 39.62 -18.90 -26.25
CA VAL A 355 40.81 -18.60 -27.10
C VAL A 355 41.77 -17.44 -26.75
N ASP A 356 41.36 -16.26 -26.28
CA ASP A 356 42.30 -15.11 -26.18
C ASP A 356 42.49 -14.52 -24.76
N GLY A 357 42.18 -15.27 -23.71
CA GLY A 357 42.46 -14.85 -22.32
C GLY A 357 41.47 -13.84 -21.73
N THR A 358 40.32 -13.64 -22.37
CA THR A 358 39.20 -12.82 -21.87
C THR A 358 37.93 -13.67 -21.79
N ALA A 359 37.92 -14.64 -20.87
CA ALA A 359 36.70 -15.35 -20.51
C ALA A 359 35.73 -14.38 -19.82
N GLY A 360 34.45 -14.43 -20.18
CA GLY A 360 33.47 -13.49 -19.64
C GLY A 360 32.06 -13.63 -20.20
N TRP A 361 31.13 -12.91 -19.57
CA TRP A 361 29.72 -12.89 -19.96
C TRP A 361 29.46 -11.77 -20.95
N TYR A 362 28.60 -12.03 -21.93
CA TYR A 362 28.19 -11.03 -22.90
C TYR A 362 26.70 -11.08 -23.26
N ARG A 363 26.18 -9.93 -23.71
CA ARG A 363 24.81 -9.82 -24.23
C ARG A 363 24.72 -8.79 -25.34
N SER A 364 23.82 -9.06 -26.28
CA SER A 364 23.47 -8.08 -27.32
C SER A 364 22.68 -6.90 -26.72
N CYS A 365 22.93 -5.70 -27.27
CA CYS A 365 22.23 -4.48 -26.89
C CYS A 365 21.20 -4.09 -27.95
N ARG A 366 20.14 -3.39 -27.53
CA ARG A 366 19.06 -2.87 -28.40
C ARG A 366 19.57 -1.87 -29.46
N CYS A 367 20.78 -1.34 -29.32
CA CYS A 367 21.43 -0.50 -30.34
C CYS A 367 21.91 -1.29 -31.57
N GLY A 368 21.91 -2.63 -31.50
CA GLY A 368 22.36 -3.50 -32.58
C GLY A 368 23.77 -4.07 -32.40
N ASN A 369 24.49 -3.73 -31.32
CA ASN A 369 25.77 -4.37 -31.01
C ASN A 369 25.53 -5.79 -30.40
N PRO A 370 26.05 -6.87 -31.03
CA PRO A 370 25.89 -8.23 -30.52
C PRO A 370 26.62 -8.52 -29.20
N ARG A 371 27.67 -7.76 -28.87
CA ARG A 371 28.43 -7.81 -27.60
C ARG A 371 28.41 -6.45 -26.90
N GLY A 372 27.24 -5.83 -26.87
CA GLY A 372 27.06 -4.48 -26.34
C GLY A 372 27.35 -4.39 -24.84
N TYR A 373 27.06 -5.46 -24.08
CA TYR A 373 27.43 -5.60 -22.67
C TYR A 373 28.43 -6.74 -22.56
N HIS A 374 29.57 -6.51 -21.91
CA HIS A 374 30.57 -7.52 -21.59
C HIS A 374 31.18 -7.23 -20.23
N PHE A 375 31.46 -8.28 -19.44
CA PHE A 375 32.11 -8.18 -18.14
C PHE A 375 32.77 -9.52 -17.78
N THR A 376 33.75 -9.48 -16.88
CA THR A 376 34.60 -10.61 -16.47
C THR A 376 34.29 -11.06 -15.05
N GLU A 377 34.87 -12.19 -14.63
CA GLU A 377 34.71 -12.71 -13.27
C GLU A 377 35.26 -11.74 -12.22
N ALA A 378 36.37 -11.06 -12.52
CA ALA A 378 36.93 -10.04 -11.65
C ALA A 378 35.93 -8.89 -11.36
N ASP A 379 35.12 -8.49 -12.36
CA ASP A 379 34.10 -7.46 -12.18
C ASP A 379 32.96 -7.91 -11.25
N LEU A 380 32.65 -9.22 -11.26
CA LEU A 380 31.67 -9.81 -10.34
C LEU A 380 32.24 -9.95 -8.93
N GLU A 381 33.52 -10.32 -8.79
CA GLU A 381 34.21 -10.40 -7.50
C GLU A 381 34.24 -9.03 -6.79
N ASP A 382 34.54 -7.96 -7.54
CA ASP A 382 34.51 -6.58 -7.03
C ASP A 382 33.11 -6.15 -6.56
N ALA A 383 32.05 -6.69 -7.19
CA ALA A 383 30.65 -6.41 -6.87
C ALA A 383 30.01 -7.44 -5.92
N ALA A 384 30.78 -8.41 -5.41
CA ALA A 384 30.28 -9.55 -4.63
C ALA A 384 29.49 -9.13 -3.38
N ASP A 385 29.91 -8.06 -2.70
CA ASP A 385 29.24 -7.52 -1.51
C ASP A 385 27.82 -7.00 -1.78
N LEU A 386 27.54 -6.59 -3.02
CA LEU A 386 26.26 -6.02 -3.43
C LEU A 386 25.31 -7.06 -4.03
N GLY A 387 25.84 -8.13 -4.64
CA GLY A 387 25.05 -9.13 -5.38
C GLY A 387 24.37 -8.58 -6.63
N GLU A 388 24.80 -7.40 -7.10
CA GLU A 388 24.36 -6.77 -8.34
C GLU A 388 25.51 -6.01 -9.02
N LEU A 389 25.67 -6.20 -10.33
CA LEU A 389 26.67 -5.54 -11.17
C LEU A 389 25.98 -4.63 -12.19
N MET A 390 26.46 -3.39 -12.34
CA MET A 390 25.95 -2.42 -13.31
C MET A 390 26.90 -2.28 -14.50
N VAL A 391 26.47 -2.72 -15.68
CA VAL A 391 27.29 -2.75 -16.90
C VAL A 391 26.71 -1.76 -17.92
N GLY A 392 27.53 -0.79 -18.36
CA GLY A 392 27.18 0.12 -19.45
C GLY A 392 27.36 -0.55 -20.81
N CYS A 393 26.54 -0.17 -21.80
CA CYS A 393 26.77 -0.60 -23.17
C CYS A 393 28.00 0.10 -23.77
N ALA A 394 28.84 -0.62 -24.51
CA ALA A 394 30.00 -0.04 -25.20
C ALA A 394 29.63 1.04 -26.25
N ASP A 395 28.48 0.89 -26.92
CA ASP A 395 28.09 1.73 -28.06
C ASP A 395 26.90 2.67 -27.78
N CYS A 396 26.31 2.66 -26.59
CA CYS A 396 25.20 3.55 -26.26
C CYS A 396 25.07 3.82 -24.76
N SER A 397 24.20 4.75 -24.37
CA SER A 397 24.00 5.14 -22.96
C SER A 397 23.04 4.20 -22.18
N LEU A 398 22.85 2.97 -22.65
CA LEU A 398 22.02 1.98 -21.96
C LEU A 398 22.84 1.24 -20.91
N TRP A 399 22.16 0.83 -19.86
CA TRP A 399 22.74 0.11 -18.72
C TRP A 399 22.04 -1.23 -18.54
N LEU A 400 22.81 -2.22 -18.12
CA LEU A 400 22.37 -3.56 -17.77
C LEU A 400 22.70 -3.79 -16.29
N ARG A 401 21.69 -4.12 -15.49
CA ARG A 401 21.85 -4.57 -14.11
C ARG A 401 21.81 -6.08 -14.07
N VAL A 402 22.91 -6.68 -13.65
CA VAL A 402 23.08 -8.13 -13.55
C VAL A 402 22.98 -8.55 -12.09
N HIS A 403 22.04 -9.43 -11.76
CA HIS A 403 21.95 -10.02 -10.42
C HIS A 403 22.67 -11.36 -10.37
N PHE A 404 23.43 -11.59 -9.29
CA PHE A 404 24.14 -12.85 -9.05
C PHE A 404 24.21 -13.16 -7.56
N ALA A 405 24.39 -14.43 -7.23
CA ALA A 405 24.56 -14.90 -5.85
C ALA A 405 25.91 -15.62 -5.72
N VAL A 406 26.72 -15.21 -4.75
CA VAL A 406 27.98 -15.88 -4.41
C VAL A 406 27.66 -17.08 -3.52
N VAL A 407 28.10 -18.28 -3.93
CA VAL A 407 27.97 -19.50 -3.14
C VAL A 407 29.34 -19.80 -2.52
N ASP A 408 29.46 -19.59 -1.21
CA ASP A 408 30.66 -20.00 -0.47
C ASP A 408 30.67 -21.54 -0.34
N ASP A 409 31.58 -22.22 -1.02
CA ASP A 409 31.73 -23.67 -0.94
C ASP A 409 32.49 -24.12 0.32
N ASN A 410 32.09 -23.60 1.49
CA ASN A 410 32.58 -24.04 2.81
C ASN A 410 31.71 -25.19 3.33
N GLY A 411 31.65 -26.29 2.57
CA GLY A 411 30.68 -27.35 2.80
C GLY A 411 31.12 -28.77 2.46
N GLU A 412 32.43 -29.09 2.40
CA GLU A 412 32.88 -30.48 2.26
C GLU A 412 33.89 -30.88 3.35
N GLY A 413 33.44 -31.77 4.25
CA GLY A 413 34.32 -32.59 5.07
C GLY A 413 33.93 -32.69 6.54
N GLU A 414 33.00 -33.59 6.87
CA GLU A 414 33.18 -34.56 7.97
C GLU A 414 32.08 -35.63 7.90
N GLY A 415 32.52 -36.88 7.78
CA GLY A 415 31.72 -38.09 7.91
C GLY A 415 31.72 -38.65 9.33
#